data_AF-A0A538JSW7-F1
#
_entry.id   AF-A0A538JSW7-F1
#
_cell.length_a   1.000
_cell.length_b   1.000
_cell.length_c   1.000
_cell.angle_alpha   90.00
_cell.angle_beta   90.00
_cell.angle_gamma   90.00
#
_symmetry.space_group_name_H-M   'P 1'
#
loop_
_entity.id
_entity.type
_entity.pdbx_description
1 polymer ?
#
loop_
_entity_poly.entity_id
_entity_poly.type
_entity_poly.pdbx_seq_one_letter_code
_entity_poly.pdbx_strand_id
1 'polypeptide(L)' 'MTSMVRVAVAGDVTEAEEIQEILRSAGIESEIADGEDDSVSVSVPEASVEQAQDAIEAMTEPGDIVGD' A
#
# COMPACT_ATOMS: atom_id res chain seq x y z
N MET A 1 6.08 -20.02 -1.47
CA MET A 1 5.05 -19.14 -2.08
C MET A 1 4.94 -17.96 -1.14
N THR A 2 5.32 -16.78 -1.58
CA THR A 2 5.08 -15.55 -0.83
C THR A 2 3.60 -15.25 -0.94
N SER A 3 2.87 -15.30 0.17
CA SER A 3 1.49 -14.84 0.21
C SER A 3 1.50 -13.33 0.00
N MET A 4 0.81 -12.86 -1.04
CA MET A 4 0.55 -11.45 -1.22
C MET A 4 -0.61 -11.05 -0.32
N VAL A 5 -0.44 -9.98 0.44
CA VAL A 5 -1.44 -9.46 1.36
C VAL A 5 -1.78 -8.04 0.91
N ARG A 6 -3.07 -7.79 0.71
CA ARG A 6 -3.60 -6.49 0.35
C ARG A 6 -3.38 -5.51 1.50
N VAL A 7 -2.74 -4.37 1.20
CA VAL A 7 -2.44 -3.30 2.16
C VAL A 7 -3.25 -2.04 1.90
N ALA A 8 -3.67 -1.80 0.66
CA ALA A 8 -4.46 -0.61 0.31
C ALA A 8 -5.44 -0.89 -0.84
N VAL A 9 -6.44 -0.01 -0.98
CA VAL A 9 -7.33 0.07 -2.16
C VAL A 9 -7.39 1.50 -2.62
N ALA A 10 -7.19 1.64 -3.92
CA ALA A 10 -7.33 2.86 -4.69
C ALA A 10 -8.65 2.82 -5.48
N GLY A 11 -9.20 4.00 -5.74
CA GLY A 11 -10.37 4.16 -6.61
C GLY A 11 -10.05 3.92 -8.09
N ASP A 12 -8.79 4.10 -8.48
CA ASP A 12 -8.33 3.89 -9.85
C ASP A 12 -6.84 3.51 -9.91
N VAL A 13 -6.37 3.16 -11.11
CA VAL A 13 -4.98 2.73 -11.35
C VAL A 13 -3.98 3.83 -11.00
N THR A 14 -4.32 5.10 -11.22
CA THR A 14 -3.42 6.23 -10.95
C THR A 14 -3.09 6.30 -9.46
N GLU A 15 -4.12 6.25 -8.62
CA GLU A 15 -3.96 6.27 -7.17
C GLU A 15 -3.22 5.01 -6.67
N ALA A 16 -3.47 3.84 -7.28
CA ALA A 16 -2.71 2.62 -6.96
C ALA A 16 -1.21 2.75 -7.32
N GLU A 17 -0.90 3.40 -8.44
CA GLU A 17 0.47 3.69 -8.86
C GLU A 17 1.18 4.64 -7.89
N GLU A 18 0.47 5.66 -7.36
CA GLU A 18 1.01 6.55 -6.32
C GLU A 18 1.39 5.77 -5.05
N ILE A 19 0.51 4.87 -4.59
CA ILE A 19 0.78 4.00 -3.44
C ILE A 19 1.95 3.06 -3.73
N GLN A 20 2.00 2.47 -4.92
CA GLN A 20 3.12 1.62 -5.34
C GLN A 20 4.44 2.40 -5.37
N GLU A 21 4.44 3.67 -5.80
CA GLU A 21 5.64 4.51 -5.81
C GLU A 21 6.15 4.79 -4.38
N ILE A 22 5.25 5.04 -3.43
CA ILE A 22 5.56 5.16 -2.01
C ILE A 22 6.27 3.90 -1.50
N LEU A 23 5.66 2.74 -1.75
CA LEU A 23 6.20 1.43 -1.33
C LEU A 23 7.55 1.14 -2.00
N ARG A 24 7.68 1.43 -3.29
CA ARG A 24 8.94 1.29 -4.02
C ARG A 24 10.02 2.19 -3.46
N SER A 25 9.71 3.43 -3.07
CA SER A 25 10.67 4.35 -2.45
C SER A 25 11.17 3.82 -1.09
N ALA A 26 10.32 3.08 -0.36
CA ALA A 26 10.70 2.36 0.85
C ALA A 26 11.46 1.04 0.59
N GLY A 27 11.63 0.64 -0.68
CA GLY A 27 12.27 -0.62 -1.07
C GLY A 27 11.36 -1.84 -0.93
N ILE A 28 10.04 -1.63 -0.88
CA ILE A 28 9.03 -2.66 -0.71
C ILE A 28 8.47 -3.05 -2.08
N GLU A 29 8.51 -4.34 -2.38
CA GLU A 29 7.86 -4.88 -3.57
C GLU A 29 6.35 -4.86 -3.39
N SER A 30 5.62 -4.30 -4.36
CA SER A 30 4.17 -4.24 -4.35
C SER A 30 3.61 -4.61 -5.73
N GLU A 31 2.41 -5.18 -5.73
CA GLU A 31 1.68 -5.61 -6.91
C GLU A 31 0.31 -4.96 -6.92
N ILE A 32 -0.08 -4.45 -8.10
CA ILE A 32 -1.37 -3.84 -8.35
C ILE A 32 -2.27 -4.90 -8.98
N ALA A 33 -3.45 -5.11 -8.39
CA ALA A 33 -4.45 -6.05 -8.89
C ALA A 33 -5.83 -5.40 -8.94
N ASP A 34 -6.64 -5.77 -9.92
CA ASP A 34 -8.04 -5.39 -10.01
C ASP A 34 -8.81 -5.77 -8.74
N GLY A 35 -9.55 -4.80 -8.21
CA GLY A 35 -10.42 -4.92 -7.04
C GLY A 35 -11.89 -5.13 -7.42
N GLU A 36 -12.76 -5.01 -6.42
CA GLU A 36 -14.21 -5.06 -6.63
C GLU A 36 -14.74 -3.68 -7.06
N ASP A 37 -15.79 -3.63 -7.89
CA ASP A 37 -16.45 -2.38 -8.30
C ASP A 37 -15.51 -1.33 -8.95
N ASP A 38 -14.73 -1.75 -9.95
CA ASP A 38 -13.75 -0.90 -10.67
C ASP A 38 -12.61 -0.32 -9.81
N SER A 39 -12.52 -0.73 -8.54
CA SER A 39 -11.40 -0.36 -7.67
C SER A 39 -10.13 -1.12 -8.00
N VAL A 40 -9.02 -0.65 -7.45
CA VAL A 40 -7.70 -1.26 -7.64
C VAL A 40 -7.07 -1.53 -6.28
N SER A 41 -6.54 -2.73 -6.09
CA SER A 41 -5.92 -3.14 -4.84
C SER A 41 -4.39 -3.17 -4.97
N VAL A 42 -3.71 -2.75 -3.90
CA VAL A 42 -2.25 -2.84 -3.79
C VAL A 42 -1.92 -3.88 -2.74
N SER A 43 -1.13 -4.88 -3.14
CA SER A 43 -0.71 -5.99 -2.29
C SER A 43 0.81 -6.03 -2.19
N VAL A 44 1.32 -6.53 -1.06
CA VAL A 44 2.76 -6.71 -0.81
C VAL A 44 3.02 -8.11 -0.27
N PRO A 45 4.26 -8.61 -0.33
CA PRO A 45 4.63 -9.84 0.36
C PRO A 45 4.25 -9.75 1.85
N GLU A 46 3.70 -10.83 2.42
CA GLU A 46 3.29 -10.90 3.83
C GLU A 46 4.39 -10.43 4.81
N ALA A 47 5.65 -10.71 4.48
CA ALA A 47 6.81 -10.29 5.27
C ALA A 47 7.05 -8.77 5.31
N SER A 48 6.46 -8.02 4.38
CA SER A 48 6.62 -6.58 4.22
C SER A 48 5.35 -5.80 4.56
N VAL A 49 4.29 -6.46 5.04
CA VAL A 49 2.98 -5.84 5.31
C VAL A 49 3.07 -4.72 6.33
N GLU A 50 3.70 -4.97 7.48
CA GLU A 50 3.85 -3.93 8.52
C GLU A 50 4.66 -2.74 8.00
N GLN A 51 5.75 -3.01 7.29
CA GLN A 51 6.60 -1.96 6.72
C GLN A 51 5.88 -1.16 5.62
N ALA A 52 5.02 -1.82 4.85
CA ALA A 52 4.20 -1.18 3.83
C ALA A 52 3.16 -0.25 4.44
N GLN A 53 2.49 -0.69 5.50
CA GLN A 53 1.53 0.14 6.25
C GLN A 53 2.22 1.36 6.85
N ASP A 54 3.38 1.18 7.50
CA ASP A 54 4.17 2.26 8.09
C ASP A 54 4.64 3.28 7.02
N ALA A 55 5.11 2.80 5.86
CA ALA A 55 5.54 3.64 4.76
C ALA A 55 4.39 4.44 4.14
N ILE A 56 3.21 3.82 3.98
CA ILE A 56 2.01 4.49 3.49
C ILE A 56 1.59 5.56 4.49
N GLU A 57 1.38 5.21 5.76
CA GLU A 57 0.96 6.13 6.82
C GLU A 57 1.91 7.32 6.96
N ALA A 58 3.23 7.09 6.93
CA ALA A 58 4.23 8.16 7.02
C ALA A 58 4.21 9.15 5.84
N MET A 59 3.76 8.72 4.66
CA MET A 59 3.75 9.53 3.44
C MET A 59 2.38 10.17 3.17
N THR A 60 1.27 9.51 3.54
CA THR A 60 -0.08 10.05 3.37
C THR A 60 -0.54 10.90 4.55
N GLU A 61 -0.05 10.65 5.76
CA GLU A 61 -0.48 11.33 6.98
C GLU A 61 0.70 11.69 7.91
N PRO A 62 1.42 12.79 7.66
CA PRO A 62 2.46 13.29 8.58
C PRO A 62 1.89 13.86 9.90
N GLY A 63 0.66 13.49 10.31
CA GLY A 63 -0.18 14.31 11.20
C GLY A 63 -0.86 13.63 12.39
N ASP A 64 -1.07 12.31 12.42
CA ASP A 64 -1.85 11.67 13.51
C ASP A 64 -0.99 10.78 14.42
N ILE A 65 0.02 11.39 15.03
CA ILE A 65 0.62 10.89 16.29
C ILE A 65 -0.24 11.25 17.51
N VAL A 66 -1.58 11.29 17.37
CA VAL A 66 -2.45 11.52 18.52
C VAL A 66 -2.45 10.26 19.37
N GLY A 67 -1.50 10.20 20.31
CA GLY A 67 -1.52 9.22 21.38
C GLY A 67 -2.79 9.32 22.21
N ASP A 68 -3.33 8.16 22.55
CA ASP A 68 -3.72 7.79 23.93
C ASP A 68 -3.51 6.27 24.13
#